data_AF-V4IUH6-F1
#
_entry.id   AF-V4IUH6-F1
#
_cell.length_a   1.000
_cell.length_b   1.000
_cell.length_c   1.000
_cell.angle_alpha   90.00
_cell.angle_beta   90.00
_cell.angle_gamma   90.00
#
_symmetry.space_group_name_H-M   'P 1'
#
loop_
_entity.id
_entity.type
_entity.pdbx_description
1 polymer ?
#
loop_
_entity_poly.entity_id
_entity_poly.type
_entity_poly.pdbx_seq_one_letter_code
_entity_poly.pdbx_strand_id
1 'polypeptide(L)' 'MRAAARLVDRDIKNVSTALNRLAELGLVEIEQDGRSKRPVVTYDDIRIEINLDESGADSESAISA' A
#
# COMPACT_ATOMS: atom_id res chain seq x y z
N MET A 1 -8.23 -2.48 7.44
CA MET A 1 -7.37 -1.27 7.33
C MET A 1 -6.30 -1.16 8.41
N ARG A 2 -6.62 -1.03 9.71
CA ARG A 2 -5.61 -0.84 10.77
C ARG A 2 -4.54 -1.95 10.83
N ALA A 3 -4.94 -3.21 10.63
CA ALA A 3 -4.02 -4.34 10.61
C ALA A 3 -3.03 -4.26 9.44
N ALA A 4 -3.50 -3.93 8.23
CA ALA A 4 -2.64 -3.73 7.06
C ALA A 4 -1.64 -2.59 7.29
N ALA A 5 -2.09 -1.48 7.86
CA ALA A 5 -1.22 -0.34 8.14
C ALA A 5 -0.06 -0.69 9.11
N ARG A 6 -0.34 -1.50 10.14
CA ARG A 6 0.70 -2.04 11.03
C ARG A 6 1.63 -3.04 10.34
N LEU A 7 1.14 -3.79 9.37
CA LEU A 7 1.95 -4.78 8.65
C LEU A 7 2.99 -4.12 7.75
N VAL A 8 2.64 -3.01 7.10
CA VAL A 8 3.57 -2.24 6.24
C VAL A 8 4.26 -1.08 6.95
N ASP A 9 4.12 -0.97 8.28
CA ASP A 9 4.66 0.11 9.11
C ASP A 9 4.40 1.53 8.54
N ARG A 10 3.17 1.77 8.07
CA ARG A 10 2.74 3.05 7.49
C ARG A 10 1.48 3.55 8.16
N ASP A 11 1.24 4.86 8.06
CA ASP A 11 0.02 5.45 8.59
C ASP A 11 -1.23 4.98 7.84
N ILE A 12 -2.36 4.97 8.57
CA ILE A 12 -3.65 4.49 8.07
C ILE A 12 -4.13 5.29 6.84
N LYS A 13 -3.83 6.59 6.75
CA LYS A 13 -4.33 7.42 5.65
C LYS A 13 -3.63 7.02 4.35
N ASN A 14 -2.30 6.95 4.37
CA ASN A 14 -1.52 6.53 3.22
C ASN A 14 -1.87 5.11 2.78
N VAL A 15 -2.02 4.18 3.74
CA VAL A 15 -2.38 2.79 3.45
C VAL A 15 -3.80 2.67 2.89
N SER A 16 -4.75 3.42 3.44
CA SER A 16 -6.11 3.43 2.91
C SER A 16 -6.17 4.00 1.50
N THR A 17 -5.44 5.07 1.21
CA THR A 17 -5.36 5.65 -0.13
C THR A 17 -4.74 4.68 -1.12
N ALA A 18 -3.63 4.04 -0.75
CA ALA A 18 -2.96 3.06 -1.60
C ALA A 18 -3.85 1.84 -1.88
N LEU A 19 -4.53 1.30 -0.87
CA LEU A 19 -5.45 0.17 -1.04
C LEU A 19 -6.68 0.54 -1.88
N ASN A 20 -7.21 1.76 -1.74
CA ASN A 20 -8.28 2.25 -2.62
C ASN A 20 -7.78 2.34 -4.08
N ARG A 21 -6.56 2.84 -4.30
CA ARG A 21 -5.94 2.89 -5.64
C ARG A 21 -5.76 1.49 -6.22
N LEU A 22 -5.31 0.53 -5.42
CA LEU A 22 -5.21 -0.88 -5.83
C LEU A 22 -6.58 -1.47 -6.16
N ALA A 23 -7.63 -1.07 -5.45
CA ALA A 23 -8.99 -1.49 -5.75
C ALA A 23 -9.55 -0.88 -7.04
N GLU A 24 -9.22 0.38 -7.33
CA GLU A 24 -9.55 1.03 -8.61
C GLU A 24 -8.89 0.33 -9.80
N LEU A 25 -7.68 -0.21 -9.60
CA LEU A 25 -6.98 -1.03 -10.59
C LEU A 25 -7.52 -2.47 -10.69
N GLY A 26 -8.47 -2.85 -9.83
CA GLY A 26 -9.02 -4.19 -9.76
C GLY A 26 -8.11 -5.22 -9.11
N LEU A 27 -6.99 -4.80 -8.48
CA LEU A 27 -6.00 -5.69 -7.85
C LEU A 27 -6.43 -6.19 -6.47
N VAL A 28 -7.25 -5.39 -5.76
CA VAL A 28 -7.69 -5.65 -4.39
C VAL A 28 -9.18 -5.35 -4.27
N GLU A 29 -9.94 -6.20 -3.60
CA GLU A 29 -11.32 -5.92 -3.21
C GLU A 29 -11.39 -5.47 -1.75
N ILE A 30 -12.28 -4.52 -1.43
CA ILE A 30 -12.49 -4.08 -0.04
C ILE A 30 -13.85 -4.60 0.43
N GLU A 31 -13.82 -5.72 1.13
CA GLU A 31 -15.00 -6.30 1.75
C GLU A 31 -15.32 -5.58 3.07
N GLN A 32 -16.62 -5.47 3.38
CA GLN A 32 -17.07 -5.06 4.71
C GLN A 32 -17.29 -6.29 5.59
N ASP A 33 -16.43 -6.44 6.59
CA ASP A 33 -16.62 -7.39 7.69
C ASP A 33 -17.16 -6.62 8.90
N GLY A 34 -18.49 -6.53 8.97
CA GLY A 34 -19.20 -5.73 9.96
C GLY A 34 -18.86 -4.24 9.86
N ARG A 35 -18.20 -3.68 10.88
CA ARG A 35 -17.76 -2.26 10.90
C ARG A 35 -16.35 -2.05 10.32
N SER A 36 -15.68 -3.12 9.91
CA SER A 36 -14.29 -3.09 9.45
C SER A 36 -14.18 -3.29 7.96
N LYS A 37 -13.41 -2.42 7.30
CA LYS A 37 -12.98 -2.64 5.91
C LYS A 37 -11.81 -3.61 5.88
N ARG A 38 -12.01 -4.76 5.23
CA ARG A 38 -11.02 -5.82 5.07
C ARG A 38 -10.60 -5.89 3.59
N PRO A 39 -9.36 -5.46 3.27
CA PRO A 39 -8.83 -5.62 1.92
C PRO A 39 -8.52 -7.11 1.65
N VAL A 40 -8.93 -7.63 0.50
CA VAL A 40 -8.73 -9.01 0.05
C VAL A 40 -8.14 -8.98 -1.36
N VAL A 41 -7.10 -9.76 -1.61
CA VAL A 41 -6.49 -9.89 -2.93
C VAL A 41 -7.18 -11.05 -3.65
N THR A 42 -7.71 -10.79 -4.85
CA THR A 42 -8.48 -11.77 -5.64
C THR A 42 -7.62 -12.63 -6.56
N TYR A 43 -6.30 -12.41 -6.54
CA TYR A 43 -5.32 -13.09 -7.39
C TYR A 43 -4.48 -14.06 -6.57
N ASP A 44 -4.23 -15.24 -7.15
CA ASP A 44 -3.37 -16.25 -6.55
C ASP A 44 -1.87 -15.91 -6.68
N ASP A 45 -1.50 -15.19 -7.75
CA ASP A 45 -0.11 -14.78 -8.04
C ASP A 45 -0.03 -13.31 -8.51
N ILE A 46 0.85 -12.54 -7.89
CA ILE A 46 1.17 -11.15 -8.30
C ILE A 46 2.67 -11.07 -8.62
N ARG A 47 3.01 -10.74 -9.87
CA ARG A 47 4.38 -10.43 -10.28
C ARG A 47 4.52 -8.92 -10.48
N ILE A 48 5.44 -8.32 -9.72
CA ILE A 48 5.75 -6.89 -9.76
C ILE A 48 7.17 -6.76 -10.29
N GLU A 49 7.33 -6.14 -11.46
CA GLU A 49 8.63 -5.82 -12.05
C GLU A 49 8.84 -4.31 -11.95
N ILE A 50 9.76 -3.91 -11.07
CA ILE A 50 10.10 -2.50 -10.87
C ILE A 50 11.53 -2.34 -11.34
N ASN A 51 11.71 -1.54 -12.39
CA ASN A 51 13.03 -1.07 -12.81
C ASN A 51 13.34 0.18 -11.97
N LEU A 52 14.26 0.07 -11.02
CA LEU A 52 14.81 1.25 -10.36
C LEU A 52 15.87 1.85 -11.28
N ASP A 53 15.55 2.97 -11.90
CA ASP A 53 16.56 3.93 -12.33
C ASP A 53 17.13 4.66 -11.10
N GLU A 54 18.44 4.88 -11.06
CA GLU A 54 19.16 5.53 -9.94
C GLU A 54 18.68 6.98 -9.64
N SER A 55 17.70 7.49 -10.37
CA SER A 55 17.14 8.83 -10.15
C SER A 55 16.17 8.91 -8.96
N GLY A 56 15.84 7.78 -8.31
CA GLY A 56 14.91 7.71 -7.17
C GLY A 56 15.51 8.02 -5.80
N ALA A 57 16.60 8.79 -5.71
CA ALA A 57 17.19 9.24 -4.45
C ALA A 57 16.48 10.49 -3.88
N ASP A 58 15.16 10.44 -3.69
CA ASP A 58 14.48 11.34 -2.75
C ASP A 58 14.63 10.75 -1.33
N SER A 59 15.88 10.58 -0.91
CA SER A 59 16.20 10.40 0.51
C SER A 59 16.21 11.78 1.14
N GLU A 60 15.10 12.15 1.79
CA GLU A 60 15.11 13.21 2.80
C GLU A 60 16.15 12.85 3.87
N SER A 61 17.38 13.29 3.69
CA SER A 61 18.41 13.32 4.72
C SER A 61 18.71 14.78 5.02
N ALA A 62 17.94 15.34 5.95
CA ALA A 62 18.37 16.49 6.71
C ALA A 62 19.55 16.08 7.59
N ILE A 63 20.77 16.15 7.04
CA ILE A 63 21.99 16.12 7.83
C ILE A 63 22.30 17.57 8.18
N SER A 64 21.86 17.99 9.38
CA SER A 64 22.35 19.23 9.98
C SER A 64 23.79 19.03 10.44
N ALA A 65 24.69 19.90 9.98
CA ALA A 65 26.00 20.17 10.57
C ALA A 65 26.34 21.64 10.36
#